data_AF-A0A4Y2K9G8-F1
#
_entry.id   AF-A0A4Y2K9G8-F1
#
_cell.length_a   1.000
_cell.length_b   1.000
_cell.length_c   1.000
_cell.angle_alpha   90.00
_cell.angle_beta   90.00
_cell.angle_gamma   90.00
#
_symmetry.space_group_name_H-M   'P 1'
#
loop_
_entity.id
_entity.type
_entity.pdbx_description
1 polymer ?
#
loop_
_entity_poly.entity_id
_entity_poly.type
_entity_poly.pdbx_seq_one_letter_code
_entity_poly.pdbx_strand_id
1 'polypeptide(L)'
;MLAVITVFDVHNHSLNTAEALKCLPSSGCKEKFIDYFNDGMGITEACKYHEGILQLEEYKEEDMANSAINPPYRAVQHWYDQWRLLNLGPRTGQGLIEKLKEKSKIYEEHGITVCLSEEPFAVVIVTPIMKRAHDLKSSGAKRKILMTYVLKSCELKNQSDSTCVRW
;
A
#
# COMPACT_ATOMS: atom_id res chain seq x y z
N MET A 1 29.86 -39.61 -2.71
CA MET A 1 30.93 -38.65 -2.37
C MET A 1 30.27 -37.27 -2.36
N LEU A 2 30.23 -36.57 -1.22
CA LEU A 2 29.61 -35.26 -1.11
C LEU A 2 30.69 -34.19 -1.28
N ALA A 3 30.44 -33.20 -2.15
CA ALA A 3 31.31 -32.05 -2.28
C ALA A 3 31.02 -31.06 -1.15
N VAL A 4 32.08 -30.56 -0.51
CA VAL A 4 32.01 -29.50 0.51
C VAL A 4 32.65 -28.25 -0.09
N ILE A 5 31.91 -27.15 -0.13
CA ILE A 5 32.42 -25.83 -0.51
C ILE A 5 32.68 -25.07 0.77
N THR A 6 33.93 -24.65 0.98
CA THR A 6 34.34 -23.79 2.09
C THR A 6 34.61 -22.40 1.55
N VAL A 7 33.85 -21.40 2.02
CA VAL A 7 34.02 -19.99 1.65
C VAL A 7 34.77 -19.28 2.77
N PHE A 8 35.81 -18.52 2.42
CA PHE A 8 36.58 -17.70 3.36
C PHE A 8 36.24 -16.23 3.13
N ASP A 9 35.92 -15.52 4.20
CA ASP A 9 35.49 -14.12 4.17
C ASP A 9 36.66 -13.20 4.55
N VAL A 10 37.50 -12.86 3.57
CA VAL A 10 38.69 -12.02 3.77
C VAL A 10 38.57 -10.78 2.89
N HIS A 11 38.42 -9.62 3.52
CA HIS A 11 38.30 -8.33 2.83
C HIS A 11 39.50 -7.44 3.13
N ASN A 12 39.93 -6.68 2.13
CA ASN A 12 40.98 -5.67 2.26
C ASN A 12 40.43 -4.25 2.51
N HIS A 13 39.12 -4.12 2.73
CA HIS A 13 38.40 -2.87 2.93
C HIS A 13 37.28 -3.05 3.97
N SER A 14 36.74 -1.94 4.46
CA SER A 14 35.62 -1.95 5.43
C SER A 14 34.31 -2.33 4.74
N LEU A 15 33.56 -3.26 5.35
CA LEU A 15 32.19 -3.61 4.94
C LEU A 15 31.13 -2.70 5.59
N ASN A 16 31.51 -1.83 6.52
CA ASN A 16 30.60 -0.86 7.15
C ASN A 16 30.50 0.42 6.31
N THR A 17 30.34 0.27 5.00
CA THR A 17 30.10 1.40 4.10
C THR A 17 28.63 1.41 3.70
N ALA A 18 28.07 2.59 3.46
CA ALA A 18 26.68 2.73 3.01
C ALA A 18 26.38 1.89 1.75
N GLU A 19 27.35 1.75 0.84
CA GLU A 19 27.22 0.93 -0.38
C GLU A 19 27.08 -0.56 -0.08
N ALA A 20 27.88 -1.08 0.86
CA ALA A 20 27.80 -2.48 1.28
C ALA A 20 26.53 -2.75 2.11
N LEU A 21 26.20 -1.87 3.05
CA LEU A 21 25.03 -1.99 3.93
C LEU A 21 23.69 -1.94 3.16
N LYS A 22 23.64 -1.22 2.03
CA LYS A 22 22.47 -1.19 1.14
C LYS A 22 22.18 -2.53 0.46
N CYS A 23 23.18 -3.42 0.38
CA CYS A 23 23.02 -4.75 -0.21
C CYS A 23 22.52 -5.80 0.81
N LEU A 24 22.39 -5.43 2.09
CA LEU A 24 21.89 -6.34 3.11
C LEU A 24 20.41 -6.73 2.85
N PRO A 25 20.02 -7.96 3.18
CA PRO A 25 18.65 -8.42 2.99
C PRO A 25 17.69 -7.70 3.94
N SER A 26 16.61 -7.15 3.39
CA SER A 26 15.61 -6.38 4.14
C SER A 26 14.52 -7.23 4.81
N SER A 27 14.69 -8.55 4.89
CA SER A 27 13.61 -9.43 5.38
C SER A 27 13.22 -9.16 6.84
N GLY A 28 14.14 -8.64 7.66
CA GLY A 28 13.93 -8.40 9.09
C GLY A 28 12.91 -7.29 9.41
N CYS A 29 12.73 -6.31 8.53
CA CYS A 29 11.79 -5.20 8.75
C CYS A 29 10.46 -5.37 8.01
N LYS A 30 10.28 -6.46 7.25
CA LYS A 30 9.09 -6.69 6.43
C LYS A 30 7.79 -6.67 7.25
N GLU A 31 7.77 -7.32 8.41
CA GLU A 31 6.56 -7.43 9.24
C GLU A 31 6.07 -6.05 9.71
N LYS A 32 6.98 -5.16 10.13
CA LYS A 32 6.64 -3.77 10.48
C LYS A 32 5.96 -3.03 9.33
N PHE A 33 6.44 -3.23 8.10
CA PHE A 33 5.82 -2.63 6.92
C PHE A 33 4.46 -3.24 6.59
N ILE A 34 4.26 -4.53 6.84
CA ILE A 34 2.92 -5.15 6.73
C ILE A 34 1.94 -4.49 7.70
N ASP A 35 2.36 -4.18 8.93
CA ASP A 35 1.52 -3.46 9.90
C ASP A 35 1.18 -2.06 9.41
N TYR A 36 2.16 -1.30 8.88
CA TYR A 36 1.90 0.01 8.28
C TYR A 36 0.86 -0.06 7.15
N PHE A 37 0.92 -1.12 6.32
CA PHE A 37 -0.07 -1.31 5.25
C PHE A 37 -1.45 -1.66 5.80
N ASN A 38 -1.52 -2.45 6.88
CA ASN A 38 -2.78 -2.76 7.57
C ASN A 38 -3.41 -1.51 8.19
N ASP A 39 -2.60 -0.54 8.61
CA ASP A 39 -3.04 0.78 9.06
C ASP A 39 -3.48 1.70 7.91
N GLY A 40 -3.39 1.22 6.66
CA GLY A 40 -3.85 1.92 5.46
C GLY A 40 -2.79 2.77 4.78
N MET A 41 -1.53 2.72 5.20
CA MET A 41 -0.46 3.51 4.60
C MET A 41 -0.10 3.01 3.20
N GLY A 42 0.09 3.95 2.26
CA GLY A 42 0.70 3.68 0.97
C GLY A 42 2.24 3.52 1.08
N ILE A 43 2.89 3.07 0.01
CA ILE A 43 4.36 2.82 0.02
C ILE A 43 5.15 4.04 0.49
N THR A 44 4.85 5.22 -0.08
CA THR A 44 5.59 6.46 0.25
C THR A 44 5.35 6.91 1.68
N GLU A 45 4.11 6.77 2.16
CA GLU A 45 3.76 7.12 3.54
C GLU A 45 4.42 6.19 4.53
N ALA A 46 4.39 4.88 4.28
CA ALA A 46 5.05 3.87 5.10
C ALA A 46 6.57 4.11 5.19
N CYS A 47 7.24 4.41 4.06
CA CYS A 47 8.67 4.74 4.07
C CYS A 47 8.96 5.98 4.93
N LYS A 48 8.21 7.07 4.73
CA LYS A 48 8.39 8.31 5.49
C LYS A 48 8.12 8.13 6.98
N TYR A 49 7.07 7.38 7.31
CA TYR A 49 6.72 7.07 8.69
C TYR A 49 7.84 6.26 9.36
N HIS A 50 8.34 5.25 8.65
CA HIS A 50 9.46 4.42 9.13
C HIS A 50 10.73 5.23 9.35
N GLU A 51 11.13 6.07 8.39
CA GLU A 51 12.27 6.98 8.53
C GLU A 51 12.09 7.94 9.72
N GLY A 52 10.87 8.44 9.95
CA GLY A 52 10.55 9.28 11.10
C GLY A 52 10.73 8.55 12.44
N ILE A 53 10.36 7.27 12.53
CA ILE A 53 10.62 6.44 13.71
C ILE A 53 12.12 6.30 13.95
N LEU A 54 12.90 5.97 12.92
CA LEU A 54 14.35 5.80 13.05
C LEU A 54 15.05 7.08 13.51
N GLN A 55 14.60 8.24 13.03
CA GLN A 55 15.10 9.54 13.48
C GLN A 55 14.80 9.83 14.96
N LEU A 56 13.63 9.38 15.46
CA LEU A 56 13.26 9.54 16.87
C LEU A 56 14.03 8.59 17.79
N GLU A 57 14.41 7.42 17.30
CA GLU A 57 15.17 6.39 18.03
C GLU A 57 16.70 6.63 18.00
N GLU A 58 17.14 7.81 17.53
CA GLU A 58 18.55 8.24 17.45
C GLU A 58 19.46 7.30 16.63
N TYR A 59 18.91 6.65 15.60
CA TYR A 59 19.69 5.87 14.64
C TYR A 59 20.70 6.75 13.88
N LYS A 60 21.87 6.19 13.55
CA LYS A 60 22.95 6.91 12.86
C LYS A 60 22.69 6.95 11.35
N GLU A 61 23.40 7.84 10.65
CA GLU A 61 23.33 7.92 9.18
C GLU A 61 23.65 6.59 8.48
N GLU A 62 24.58 5.80 9.04
CA GLU A 62 24.93 4.46 8.55
C GLU A 62 23.74 3.49 8.63
N ASP A 63 22.91 3.60 9.68
CA ASP A 63 21.72 2.77 9.85
C ASP A 63 20.62 3.15 8.86
N MET A 64 20.54 4.43 8.48
CA MET A 64 19.62 4.91 7.45
C MET A 64 19.98 4.36 6.06
N ALA A 65 21.26 4.03 5.83
CA ALA A 65 21.72 3.37 4.61
C ALA A 65 21.66 1.84 4.69
N ASN A 66 21.43 1.28 5.89
CA ASN A 66 21.39 -0.15 6.12
C ASN A 66 20.06 -0.75 5.68
N SER A 67 20.09 -1.51 4.59
CA SER A 67 18.91 -2.12 3.97
C SER A 67 18.20 -3.15 4.87
N ALA A 68 18.88 -3.71 5.89
CA ALA A 68 18.26 -4.57 6.89
C ALA A 68 17.43 -3.79 7.92
N ILE A 69 17.74 -2.51 8.14
CA ILE A 69 17.07 -1.61 9.08
C ILE A 69 16.08 -0.73 8.31
N ASN A 70 16.59 0.09 7.38
CA ASN A 70 15.82 0.96 6.50
C ASN A 70 15.78 0.37 5.06
N PRO A 71 14.71 -0.35 4.70
CA PRO A 71 14.64 -1.06 3.43
C PRO A 71 14.59 -0.09 2.24
N PRO A 72 15.19 -0.44 1.09
CA PRO A 72 15.08 0.37 -0.11
C PRO A 72 13.63 0.37 -0.61
N TYR A 73 13.21 1.47 -1.22
CA TYR A 73 11.86 1.64 -1.77
C TYR A 73 11.37 0.45 -2.61
N ARG A 74 12.25 -0.16 -3.42
CA ARG A 74 11.89 -1.32 -4.26
C ARG A 74 11.47 -2.54 -3.44
N ALA A 75 12.10 -2.78 -2.29
CA ALA A 75 11.74 -3.88 -1.41
C ALA A 75 10.35 -3.64 -0.80
N VAL A 76 10.11 -2.42 -0.30
CA VAL A 76 8.80 -2.00 0.24
C VAL A 76 7.72 -2.07 -0.82
N GLN A 77 7.98 -1.60 -2.04
CA GLN A 77 7.06 -1.69 -3.16
C GLN A 77 6.68 -3.14 -3.46
N HIS A 78 7.66 -4.04 -3.54
CA HIS A 78 7.38 -5.45 -3.76
C HIS A 78 6.50 -6.05 -2.65
N TRP A 79 6.77 -5.74 -1.38
CA TRP A 79 5.93 -6.21 -0.28
C TRP A 79 4.52 -5.64 -0.33
N TYR A 80 4.39 -4.35 -0.65
CA TYR A 80 3.10 -3.71 -0.79
C TYR A 80 2.29 -4.32 -1.94
N ASP A 81 2.90 -4.58 -3.09
CA ASP A 81 2.21 -5.19 -4.23
C ASP A 81 1.70 -6.60 -3.88
N GLN A 82 2.49 -7.40 -3.15
CA GLN A 82 2.08 -8.72 -2.64
C GLN A 82 0.95 -8.61 -1.62
N TRP A 83 1.10 -7.72 -0.62
CA TRP A 83 0.08 -7.46 0.38
C TRP A 83 -1.22 -6.97 -0.26
N ARG A 84 -1.13 -6.06 -1.23
CA ARG A 84 -2.27 -5.47 -1.94
C ARG A 84 -2.99 -6.52 -2.76
N LEU A 85 -2.27 -7.37 -3.48
CA LEU A 85 -2.90 -8.44 -4.26
C LEU A 85 -3.67 -9.40 -3.35
N LEU A 86 -3.09 -9.78 -2.20
CA LEU A 86 -3.73 -10.66 -1.23
C LEU A 86 -4.96 -10.02 -0.57
N ASN A 87 -4.82 -8.76 -0.15
CA ASN A 87 -5.82 -8.07 0.68
C ASN A 87 -6.87 -7.31 -0.13
N LEU A 88 -6.49 -6.70 -1.25
CA LEU A 88 -7.36 -5.84 -2.08
C LEU A 88 -7.62 -6.40 -3.48
N GLY A 89 -6.92 -7.48 -3.88
CA GLY A 89 -7.10 -8.11 -5.18
C GLY A 89 -6.47 -7.32 -6.33
N PRO A 90 -6.64 -7.77 -7.58
CA PRO A 90 -6.19 -7.07 -8.77
C PRO A 90 -6.76 -5.63 -8.89
N ARG A 91 -6.07 -4.75 -9.61
CA ARG A 91 -6.53 -3.36 -9.85
C ARG A 91 -7.69 -3.28 -10.86
N THR A 92 -7.84 -4.30 -11.70
CA THR A 92 -8.72 -4.28 -12.86
C THR A 92 -9.31 -5.67 -13.12
N GLY A 93 -10.39 -5.72 -13.88
CA GLY A 93 -11.02 -6.96 -14.34
C GLY A 93 -11.79 -7.69 -13.25
N GLN A 94 -12.12 -8.95 -13.53
CA GLN A 94 -13.03 -9.75 -12.71
C GLN A 94 -12.55 -9.94 -11.26
N GLY A 95 -11.25 -10.10 -11.04
CA GLY A 95 -10.69 -10.28 -9.69
C GLY A 95 -10.92 -9.09 -8.75
N LEU A 96 -11.05 -7.87 -9.28
CA LEU A 96 -11.44 -6.70 -8.47
C LEU A 96 -12.89 -6.85 -7.96
N ILE A 97 -13.80 -7.24 -8.84
CA ILE A 97 -15.23 -7.40 -8.54
C ILE A 97 -15.42 -8.51 -7.50
N GLU A 98 -14.74 -9.64 -7.70
CA GLU A 98 -14.75 -10.77 -6.76
C GLU A 98 -14.26 -10.36 -5.36
N LYS A 99 -13.15 -9.60 -5.28
CA LYS A 99 -12.61 -9.16 -4.00
C LYS A 99 -13.52 -8.13 -3.29
N LEU A 100 -14.17 -7.26 -4.05
CA LEU A 100 -15.18 -6.33 -3.51
C LEU A 100 -16.39 -7.08 -2.95
N LYS A 101 -16.87 -8.11 -3.65
CA LYS A 101 -17.95 -8.98 -3.18
C LYS A 101 -17.53 -9.76 -1.93
N GLU A 102 -16.33 -10.33 -1.91
CA GLU A 102 -15.76 -11.03 -0.75
C GLU A 102 -15.76 -10.14 0.50
N LYS A 103 -15.31 -8.89 0.36
CA LYS A 103 -15.20 -7.94 1.48
C LYS A 103 -16.48 -7.19 1.82
N SER A 104 -17.53 -7.30 1.01
CA SER A 104 -18.79 -6.57 1.20
C SER A 104 -19.39 -6.73 2.61
N LYS A 105 -19.43 -7.97 3.11
CA LYS A 105 -19.96 -8.28 4.45
C LYS A 105 -19.17 -7.59 5.56
N ILE A 106 -17.84 -7.58 5.46
CA ILE A 106 -16.97 -6.92 6.44
C ILE A 106 -17.27 -5.42 6.46
N TYR A 107 -17.46 -4.80 5.29
CA TYR A 107 -17.82 -3.39 5.24
C TYR A 107 -19.20 -3.12 5.84
N GLU A 108 -20.18 -3.99 5.57
CA GLU A 108 -21.53 -3.89 6.15
C GLU A 108 -21.53 -3.99 7.67
N GLU A 109 -20.72 -4.88 8.25
CA GLU A 109 -20.52 -4.99 9.71
C GLU A 109 -20.00 -3.69 10.33
N HIS A 110 -19.22 -2.90 9.58
CA HIS A 110 -18.74 -1.59 9.99
C HIS A 110 -19.70 -0.43 9.62
N GLY A 111 -20.92 -0.76 9.19
CA GLY A 111 -21.96 0.21 8.82
C GLY A 111 -21.74 0.88 7.46
N ILE A 112 -20.77 0.40 6.67
CA ILE A 112 -20.46 0.87 5.32
C ILE A 112 -21.31 0.08 4.32
N THR A 113 -22.07 0.77 3.49
CA THR A 113 -22.85 0.14 2.43
C THR A 113 -22.06 0.19 1.12
N VAL A 114 -21.83 -0.97 0.50
CA VAL A 114 -21.15 -1.09 -0.80
C VAL A 114 -22.14 -1.65 -1.80
N CYS A 115 -22.52 -0.84 -2.81
CA CYS A 115 -23.36 -1.27 -3.92
C CYS A 115 -22.53 -1.38 -5.18
N LEU A 116 -22.65 -2.51 -5.88
CA LEU A 116 -21.93 -2.81 -7.11
C LEU A 116 -22.94 -2.95 -8.26
N SER A 117 -22.65 -2.31 -9.39
CA SER A 117 -23.27 -2.55 -10.70
C SER A 117 -22.15 -2.96 -11.64
N GLU A 118 -22.34 -4.03 -12.42
CA GLU A 118 -21.30 -4.54 -13.33
C GLU A 118 -21.49 -4.02 -14.76
N GLU A 119 -22.72 -3.63 -15.13
CA GLU A 119 -23.07 -3.16 -16.47
C GLU A 119 -23.97 -1.90 -16.39
N PRO A 120 -23.39 -0.68 -16.50
CA PRO A 120 -21.97 -0.38 -16.54
C PRO A 120 -21.29 -0.59 -15.18
N PHE A 121 -19.98 -0.86 -15.18
CA PHE A 121 -19.24 -1.03 -13.94
C PHE A 121 -19.27 0.25 -13.10
N ALA A 122 -19.91 0.18 -11.93
CA ALA A 122 -20.02 1.26 -10.97
C ALA A 122 -20.00 0.72 -9.54
N VAL A 123 -19.27 1.42 -8.67
CA VAL A 123 -19.22 1.12 -7.24
C VAL A 123 -19.68 2.34 -6.46
N VAL A 124 -20.65 2.14 -5.58
CA VAL A 124 -21.15 3.16 -4.66
C VAL A 124 -20.81 2.74 -3.24
N ILE A 125 -20.05 3.58 -2.54
CA ILE A 125 -19.66 3.35 -1.15
C ILE A 125 -20.32 4.43 -0.29
N VAL A 126 -21.09 4.03 0.71
CA VAL A 126 -21.76 4.94 1.64
C VAL A 126 -21.27 4.64 3.05
N THR A 127 -20.43 5.53 3.57
CA THR A 127 -19.89 5.42 4.92
C THR A 127 -20.87 5.96 5.97
N PRO A 128 -20.74 5.55 7.26
CA PRO A 128 -21.57 6.09 8.34
C PRO A 128 -21.53 7.62 8.44
N ILE A 129 -20.38 8.27 8.15
CA ILE A 129 -20.27 9.73 8.20
C ILE A 129 -21.06 10.42 7.09
N MET A 130 -21.12 9.82 5.89
CA MET A 130 -21.93 10.32 4.78
C MET A 130 -23.43 10.26 5.11
N LYS A 131 -23.88 9.15 5.71
CA LYS A 131 -25.27 8.99 6.19
C LYS A 131 -25.63 10.11 7.18
N ARG A 132 -24.80 10.31 8.21
CA ARG A 132 -25.00 11.37 9.22
C ARG A 132 -25.02 12.78 8.62
N ALA A 133 -24.11 13.07 7.68
CA ALA A 133 -24.02 14.40 7.06
C ALA A 133 -25.28 14.74 6.24
N HIS A 134 -25.89 13.73 5.61
CA HIS A 134 -27.12 13.90 4.85
C HIS A 134 -28.35 14.19 5.75
N ASP A 135 -28.32 13.78 7.01
CA ASP A 135 -29.42 13.96 7.97
C ASP A 135 -29.38 15.33 8.71
N LEU A 136 -28.38 16.17 8.45
CA LEU A 136 -28.25 17.50 9.07
C LEU A 136 -29.19 18.53 8.41
N LYS A 137 -30.05 19.17 9.23
CA LYS A 137 -31.05 20.18 8.83
C LYS A 137 -30.49 21.44 8.14
N SER A 138 -29.19 21.73 8.28
CA SER A 138 -28.52 22.86 7.63
C SER A 138 -28.18 22.61 6.16
N SER A 139 -28.45 21.42 5.63
CA SER A 139 -28.37 21.11 4.21
C SER A 139 -29.64 21.57 3.46
N GLY A 140 -29.93 22.88 3.50
CA GLY A 140 -31.03 23.53 2.76
C GLY A 140 -30.98 23.31 1.23
N ALA A 141 -29.88 22.76 0.72
CA ALA A 141 -29.85 22.01 -0.53
C ALA A 141 -29.24 20.65 -0.20
N LYS A 142 -29.99 19.57 -0.43
CA LYS A 142 -29.53 18.17 -0.38
C LYS A 142 -28.36 17.98 -1.36
N ARG A 143 -27.16 18.39 -0.96
CA ARG A 143 -25.92 18.04 -1.67
C ARG A 143 -25.75 16.55 -1.43
N LYS A 144 -26.18 15.74 -2.41
CA LYS A 144 -25.79 14.35 -2.52
C LYS A 144 -24.27 14.33 -2.58
N ILE A 145 -23.61 14.12 -1.43
CA ILE A 145 -22.22 13.70 -1.40
C ILE A 145 -22.25 12.23 -1.78
N LEU A 146 -22.43 11.97 -3.08
CA LEU A 146 -22.21 10.67 -3.67
C LEU A 146 -20.74 10.66 -4.07
N MET A 147 -19.88 10.09 -3.23
CA MET A 147 -18.54 9.70 -3.69
C MET A 147 -18.74 8.49 -4.60
N THR A 148 -19.11 8.76 -5.85
CA THR A 148 -19.08 7.76 -6.90
C THR A 148 -17.63 7.57 -7.28
N TYR A 149 -17.02 6.48 -6.80
CA TYR A 149 -15.77 6.03 -7.39
C TYR A 149 -16.12 5.34 -8.71
N VAL A 150 -16.18 6.13 -9.79
CA VAL A 150 -16.09 5.57 -11.14
C VAL A 150 -14.63 5.18 -11.33
N LEU A 151 -14.28 3.95 -10.98
CA LEU A 151 -13.09 3.32 -11.52
C LEU A 151 -13.36 3.10 -13.01
N LYS A 152 -13.17 4.16 -13.80
CA LYS A 152 -13.12 4.04 -15.26
C LYS A 152 -11.85 3.22 -15.51
N SER A 153 -12.03 1.93 -15.77
CA SER A 153 -11.01 1.11 -16.43
C SER A 153 -10.63 1.87 -17.71
N CYS A 154 -9.52 2.61 -17.69
CA CYS A 154 -8.96 3.21 -18.88
C CYS A 154 -8.67 2.08 -19.87
N GLU A 155 -9.54 1.91 -20.86
CA GLU A 155 -9.16 1.21 -22.08
C GLU A 155 -7.92 1.93 -22.63
N LEU A 156 -6.82 1.19 -22.71
CA LEU A 156 -5.57 1.63 -23.30
C LEU A 156 -5.81 2.06 -24.75
N LYS A 157 -5.92 3.36 -24.99
CA LYS A 157 -5.50 3.97 -26.25
C LYS A 157 -4.58 5.14 -25.93
N ASN A 158 -3.34 4.99 -26.39
CA ASN A 158 -2.29 6.00 -26.41
C ASN A 158 -2.85 7.37 -26.83
N GLN A 159 -2.84 8.35 -25.93
CA GLN A 159 -2.24 9.67 -26.16
C GLN A 159 -2.26 10.52 -24.88
N SER A 160 -1.24 11.37 -24.82
CA SER A 160 -0.79 12.32 -23.80
C SER A 160 -1.84 12.98 -22.89
N ASP A 161 -1.37 13.26 -21.67
CA ASP A 161 -1.88 14.21 -20.69
C ASP A 161 -3.23 13.92 -20.05
N SER A 162 -3.19 13.41 -18.81
CA SER A 162 -3.72 14.12 -17.64
C SER A 162 -3.67 13.26 -16.37
N THR A 163 -3.42 13.94 -15.25
CA THR A 163 -3.32 13.49 -13.87
C THR A 163 -4.33 12.40 -13.47
N CYS A 164 -3.83 11.18 -13.31
CA CYS A 164 -4.50 10.13 -12.55
C CYS A 164 -4.10 10.29 -11.08
N VAL A 165 -5.07 10.58 -10.21
CA VAL A 165 -4.88 10.59 -8.74
C VAL A 165 -4.54 9.16 -8.32
N ARG A 166 -3.26 8.94 -7.98
CA ARG A 166 -2.74 7.69 -7.45
C ARG A 166 -3.09 7.60 -5.96
N TRP A 167 -3.74 6.51 -5.58
CA TRP A 167 -3.68 5.96 -4.22
C TRP A 167 -2.56 4.94 -4.18
#